data_AF-D1W5N7-F1
#
_entry.id   AF-D1W5N7-F1
#
_cell.length_a   1.000
_cell.length_b   1.000
_cell.length_c   1.000
_cell.angle_alpha   90.00
_cell.angle_beta   90.00
_cell.angle_gamma   90.00
#
_symmetry.space_group_name_H-M   'P 1'
#
loop_
_entity.id
_entity.type
_entity.pdbx_description
1 polymer ?
#
loop_
_entity_poly.entity_id
_entity_poly.type
_entity_poly.pdbx_seq_one_letter_code
_entity_poly.pdbx_strand_id
1 'polypeptide(L)'
;MAKPKYDYDSDYFYQRIQESADRQMQENHIIWDKVIAADLGFETPTTFSEMKNGEYRAWSKEENERRSKRINDLLSRARAGVEPEVWKMVLEMGLGKVQAQDITFDKIGDKIQDEQRITVHKLPPNLNALQMWLRHHSQMYRSIESGKLEDEENSDIPTDVNHGIDIGKWIEKEVSDD
;
A
#
# COMPACT_ATOMS: atom_id res chain seq x y z
N MET A 1 -29.61 7.87 25.80
CA MET A 1 -28.37 7.31 25.20
C MET A 1 -27.22 8.20 25.61
N ALA A 2 -26.06 7.63 25.94
CA ALA A 2 -24.87 8.43 26.24
C ALA A 2 -24.49 9.27 25.00
N LYS A 3 -23.94 10.47 25.21
CA LYS A 3 -23.46 11.32 24.11
C LYS A 3 -22.35 10.57 23.36
N PRO A 4 -22.39 10.50 22.02
CA PRO A 4 -21.32 9.86 21.26
C PRO A 4 -19.99 10.55 21.52
N LYS A 5 -18.90 9.76 21.59
CA LYS A 5 -17.55 10.24 21.91
C LYS A 5 -17.05 11.29 20.90
N TYR A 6 -17.36 11.06 19.64
CA TYR A 6 -17.03 11.94 18.53
C TYR A 6 -18.28 12.32 17.77
N ASP A 7 -18.21 13.47 17.09
CA ASP A 7 -19.03 13.69 15.91
C ASP A 7 -18.41 12.87 14.75
N TYR A 8 -19.00 11.71 14.49
CA TYR A 8 -18.53 10.76 13.48
C TYR A 8 -18.78 11.22 12.03
N ASP A 9 -19.39 12.38 11.84
CA ASP A 9 -19.55 13.04 10.53
C ASP A 9 -18.64 14.25 10.36
N SER A 10 -18.05 14.75 11.45
CA SER A 10 -17.09 15.85 11.41
C SER A 10 -15.81 15.49 10.66
N ASP A 11 -15.28 16.45 9.90
CA ASP A 11 -13.98 16.30 9.22
C ASP A 11 -12.84 16.10 10.22
N TYR A 12 -12.95 16.67 11.42
CA TYR A 12 -11.99 16.49 12.50
C TYR A 12 -11.77 15.01 12.85
N PHE A 13 -12.85 14.21 12.95
CA PHE A 13 -12.73 12.78 13.24
C PHE A 13 -11.93 12.04 12.16
N TYR A 14 -12.21 12.32 10.90
CA TYR A 14 -11.52 11.69 9.77
C TYR A 14 -10.08 12.19 9.60
N GLN A 15 -9.81 13.46 9.89
CA GLN A 15 -8.46 14.01 9.90
C GLN A 15 -7.58 13.30 10.93
N ARG A 16 -8.10 13.04 12.14
CA ARG A 16 -7.38 12.30 13.18
C ARG A 16 -7.03 10.87 12.75
N ILE A 17 -7.94 10.20 12.04
CA ILE A 17 -7.67 8.87 11.45
C ILE A 17 -6.55 8.97 10.42
N GLN A 18 -6.62 9.95 9.51
CA GLN A 18 -5.63 10.17 8.46
C GLN A 18 -4.25 10.46 9.05
N GLU A 19 -4.15 11.38 10.01
CA GLU A 19 -2.88 11.73 10.68
C GLU A 19 -2.23 10.51 11.35
N SER A 20 -3.02 9.68 12.05
CA SER A 20 -2.52 8.45 12.65
C SER A 20 -2.08 7.43 11.61
N ALA A 21 -2.85 7.27 10.52
CA ALA A 21 -2.52 6.36 9.44
C ALA A 21 -1.25 6.78 8.70
N ASP A 22 -1.12 8.06 8.32
CA ASP A 22 0.04 8.61 7.62
C ASP A 22 1.30 8.48 8.47
N ARG A 23 1.22 8.82 9.75
CA ARG A 23 2.33 8.64 10.69
C ARG A 23 2.77 7.17 10.76
N GLN A 24 1.82 6.24 10.88
CA GLN A 24 2.14 4.82 10.92
C GLN A 24 2.74 4.30 9.60
N MET A 25 2.28 4.80 8.45
CA MET A 25 2.85 4.47 7.15
C MET A 25 4.28 5.02 7.01
N GLN A 26 4.54 6.25 7.44
CA GLN A 26 5.87 6.86 7.41
C GLN A 26 6.86 6.17 8.35
N GLU A 27 6.42 5.80 9.56
CA GLU A 27 7.30 5.20 10.58
C GLU A 27 7.51 3.69 10.35
N ASN A 28 6.45 2.95 10.03
CA ASN A 28 6.43 1.49 10.10
C ASN A 28 5.93 0.82 8.82
N HIS A 29 5.45 1.58 7.84
CA HIS A 29 4.83 1.08 6.61
C HIS A 29 3.62 0.15 6.85
N ILE A 30 3.04 0.12 8.06
CA ILE A 30 1.91 -0.75 8.42
C ILE A 30 0.93 0.06 9.26
N ILE A 31 -0.36 0.03 8.89
CA ILE A 31 -1.44 0.58 9.71
C ILE A 31 -1.97 -0.49 10.66
N TRP A 32 -1.92 -0.19 11.95
CA TRP A 32 -2.49 -1.00 13.02
C TRP A 32 -3.76 -0.37 13.56
N ASP A 33 -4.89 -1.05 13.41
CA ASP A 33 -6.19 -0.57 13.89
C ASP A 33 -6.17 -0.22 15.39
N LYS A 34 -5.48 -1.03 16.20
CA LYS A 34 -5.34 -0.80 17.65
C LYS A 34 -4.61 0.50 18.00
N VAL A 35 -3.68 0.94 17.14
CA VAL A 35 -2.94 2.21 17.34
C VAL A 35 -3.86 3.37 17.00
N ILE A 36 -4.63 3.28 15.92
CA ILE A 36 -5.64 4.29 15.59
C ILE A 36 -6.70 4.36 16.70
N ALA A 37 -7.11 3.20 17.24
CA ALA A 37 -8.07 3.15 18.34
C ALA A 37 -7.53 3.89 19.58
N ALA A 38 -6.28 3.65 19.95
CA ALA A 38 -5.60 4.33 21.04
C ALA A 38 -5.42 5.84 20.79
N ASP A 39 -5.04 6.25 19.57
CA ASP A 39 -4.88 7.66 19.18
C ASP A 39 -6.22 8.42 19.22
N LEU A 40 -7.33 7.74 18.94
CA LEU A 40 -8.70 8.25 19.10
C LEU A 40 -9.24 8.03 20.52
N GLY A 41 -8.40 7.56 21.45
CA GLY A 41 -8.76 7.34 22.85
C GLY A 41 -9.88 6.33 23.07
N PHE A 42 -10.17 5.43 22.14
CA PHE A 42 -11.14 4.36 22.38
C PHE A 42 -10.60 3.39 23.44
N GLU A 43 -11.45 3.00 24.38
CA GLU A 43 -11.08 2.08 25.46
C GLU A 43 -10.83 0.67 24.93
N THR A 44 -11.64 0.24 23.96
CA THR A 44 -11.53 -1.08 23.37
C THR A 44 -10.67 -1.03 22.11
N PRO A 45 -9.57 -1.82 22.03
CA PRO A 45 -8.70 -1.84 20.85
C PRO A 45 -9.40 -2.27 19.55
N THR A 46 -10.50 -3.02 19.64
CA THR A 46 -11.28 -3.49 18.48
C THR A 46 -12.24 -2.45 17.93
N THR A 47 -12.51 -1.35 18.64
CA THR A 47 -13.51 -0.37 18.23
C THR A 47 -13.22 0.21 16.85
N PHE A 48 -11.98 0.55 16.54
CA PHE A 48 -11.64 1.05 15.22
C PHE A 48 -11.77 -0.03 14.13
N SER A 49 -11.43 -1.29 14.43
CA SER A 49 -11.63 -2.40 13.50
C SER A 49 -13.12 -2.59 13.18
N GLU A 50 -14.00 -2.54 14.19
CA GLU A 50 -15.46 -2.60 14.01
C GLU A 50 -15.97 -1.46 13.13
N MET A 51 -15.49 -0.22 13.36
CA MET A 51 -15.83 0.94 12.54
C MET A 51 -15.37 0.79 11.09
N LYS A 52 -14.14 0.33 10.88
CA LYS A 52 -13.55 0.10 9.56
C LYS A 52 -14.29 -1.00 8.78
N ASN A 53 -14.76 -2.03 9.48
CA ASN A 53 -15.46 -3.16 8.88
C ASN A 53 -16.96 -2.90 8.68
N GLY A 54 -17.50 -1.77 9.17
CA GLY A 54 -18.94 -1.47 9.09
C GLY A 54 -19.79 -2.30 10.05
N GLU A 55 -19.20 -2.74 11.16
CA GLU A 55 -19.84 -3.58 12.19
C GLU A 55 -19.91 -2.85 13.54
N TYR A 56 -19.73 -1.52 13.55
CA TYR A 56 -19.75 -0.76 14.79
C TYR A 56 -21.16 -0.65 15.33
N ARG A 57 -21.35 -1.21 16.53
CA ARG A 57 -22.68 -1.41 17.14
C ARG A 57 -23.44 -0.12 17.45
N ALA A 58 -22.73 1.00 17.59
CA ALA A 58 -23.36 2.29 17.88
C ALA A 58 -23.81 3.05 16.63
N TRP A 59 -23.59 2.50 15.43
CA TRP A 59 -24.03 3.07 14.16
C TRP A 59 -25.17 2.24 13.57
N SER A 60 -26.08 2.89 12.83
CA SER A 60 -27.06 2.21 11.98
C SER A 60 -26.37 1.45 10.84
N LYS A 61 -27.13 0.65 10.09
CA LYS A 61 -26.60 -0.07 8.93
C LYS A 61 -26.11 0.91 7.85
N GLU A 62 -26.90 1.94 7.57
CA GLU A 62 -26.58 2.98 6.58
C GLU A 62 -25.37 3.82 7.03
N GLU A 63 -25.30 4.14 8.33
CA GLU A 63 -24.16 4.84 8.90
C GLU A 63 -22.88 3.99 8.82
N ASN A 64 -22.97 2.70 9.13
CA ASN A 64 -21.86 1.76 9.00
C ASN A 64 -21.35 1.68 7.58
N GLU A 65 -22.22 1.51 6.59
CA GLU A 65 -21.84 1.45 5.18
C GLU A 65 -21.14 2.75 4.72
N ARG A 66 -21.75 3.91 5.01
CA ARG A 66 -21.20 5.20 4.59
C ARG A 66 -19.87 5.53 5.29
N ARG A 67 -19.81 5.39 6.62
CA ARG A 67 -18.63 5.79 7.42
C ARG A 67 -17.48 4.80 7.24
N SER A 68 -17.74 3.50 7.18
CA SER A 68 -16.69 2.50 6.92
C SER A 68 -16.06 2.70 5.54
N LYS A 69 -16.85 2.99 4.51
CA LYS A 69 -16.33 3.32 3.17
C LYS A 69 -15.38 4.52 3.25
N ARG A 70 -15.81 5.62 3.88
CA ARG A 70 -14.98 6.82 4.05
C ARG A 70 -13.68 6.53 4.83
N ILE A 71 -13.73 5.70 5.87
CA ILE A 71 -12.55 5.23 6.61
C ILE A 71 -11.61 4.46 5.67
N ASN A 72 -12.12 3.47 4.93
CA ASN A 72 -11.30 2.68 4.02
C ASN A 72 -10.65 3.52 2.92
N ASP A 73 -11.35 4.53 2.40
CA ASP A 73 -10.80 5.46 1.40
C ASP A 73 -9.64 6.30 1.96
N LEU A 74 -9.71 6.71 3.24
CA LEU A 74 -8.61 7.41 3.93
C LEU A 74 -7.40 6.49 4.12
N LEU A 75 -7.63 5.28 4.62
CA LEU A 75 -6.56 4.30 4.82
C LEU A 75 -5.89 3.89 3.50
N SER A 76 -6.65 3.80 2.41
CA SER A 76 -6.11 3.56 1.07
C SER A 76 -5.26 4.73 0.57
N ARG A 77 -5.68 5.97 0.83
CA ARG A 77 -4.86 7.16 0.52
C ARG A 77 -3.54 7.19 1.30
N ALA A 78 -3.58 6.87 2.60
CA ALA A 78 -2.36 6.78 3.41
C ALA A 78 -1.37 5.75 2.84
N ARG A 79 -1.87 4.58 2.40
CA ARG A 79 -1.03 3.55 1.75
C ARG A 79 -0.45 4.03 0.41
N ALA A 80 -1.28 4.67 -0.42
CA ALA A 80 -0.85 5.22 -1.69
C ALA A 80 0.23 6.31 -1.54
N GLY A 81 0.25 7.02 -0.40
CA GLY A 81 1.26 8.04 -0.12
C GLY A 81 2.70 7.52 -0.01
N VAL A 82 2.89 6.26 0.41
CA VAL A 82 4.23 5.66 0.58
C VAL A 82 4.56 4.60 -0.48
N GLU A 83 3.56 4.12 -1.23
CA GLU A 83 3.75 3.10 -2.27
C GLU A 83 4.86 3.45 -3.30
N PRO A 84 4.97 4.69 -3.81
CA PRO A 84 6.06 5.06 -4.73
C PRO A 84 7.46 4.90 -4.13
N GLU A 85 7.60 5.14 -2.83
CA GLU A 85 8.88 4.98 -2.13
C GLU A 85 9.28 3.52 -2.03
N VAL A 86 8.31 2.64 -1.71
CA VAL A 86 8.55 1.19 -1.67
C VAL A 86 8.93 0.66 -3.06
N TRP A 87 8.22 1.09 -4.11
CA TRP A 87 8.57 0.75 -5.49
C TRP A 87 9.97 1.19 -5.88
N LYS A 88 10.33 2.44 -5.56
CA LYS A 88 11.67 2.98 -5.80
C LYS A 88 12.72 2.11 -5.13
N MET A 89 12.53 1.74 -3.87
CA MET A 89 13.47 0.90 -3.13
C MET A 89 13.64 -0.48 -3.77
N VAL A 90 12.53 -1.12 -4.18
CA VAL A 90 12.57 -2.41 -4.89
C VAL A 90 13.38 -2.32 -6.18
N LEU A 91 13.17 -1.26 -6.98
CA LEU A 91 13.90 -1.04 -8.23
C LEU A 91 15.38 -0.75 -7.98
N GLU A 92 15.70 0.11 -7.01
CA GLU A 92 17.08 0.42 -6.66
C GLU A 92 17.84 -0.81 -6.15
N MET A 93 17.18 -1.67 -5.37
CA MET A 93 17.72 -2.96 -4.95
C MET A 93 17.93 -3.90 -6.15
N GLY A 94 16.92 -4.06 -7.02
CA GLY A 94 17.00 -4.94 -8.19
C GLY A 94 18.08 -4.49 -9.20
N LEU A 95 18.33 -3.19 -9.29
CA LEU A 95 19.39 -2.59 -10.12
C LEU A 95 20.77 -2.58 -9.43
N GLY A 96 20.89 -3.11 -8.21
CA GLY A 96 22.16 -3.17 -7.45
C GLY A 96 22.65 -1.81 -6.95
N LYS A 97 21.79 -0.79 -6.89
CA LYS A 97 22.11 0.57 -6.42
C LYS A 97 22.11 0.69 -4.89
N VAL A 98 21.44 -0.25 -4.20
CA VAL A 98 21.46 -0.35 -2.74
C VAL A 98 22.37 -1.50 -2.33
N GLN A 99 23.43 -1.19 -1.58
CA GLN A 99 24.44 -2.16 -1.16
C GLN A 99 24.71 -2.04 0.34
N ALA A 100 25.28 -3.09 0.92
CA ALA A 100 25.78 -3.03 2.29
C ALA A 100 26.87 -1.96 2.40
N GLN A 101 26.85 -1.20 3.49
CA GLN A 101 27.81 -0.13 3.73
C GLN A 101 28.42 -0.29 5.12
N ASP A 102 29.74 -0.20 5.18
CA ASP A 102 30.49 -0.17 6.43
C ASP A 102 30.76 1.29 6.79
N ILE A 103 30.10 1.77 7.84
CA ILE A 103 30.31 3.13 8.34
C ILE A 103 31.32 3.02 9.46
N THR A 104 32.49 3.65 9.27
CA THR A 104 33.52 3.71 10.30
C THR A 104 33.59 5.11 10.87
N PHE A 105 33.52 5.23 12.19
CA PHE A 105 33.69 6.51 12.87
C PHE A 105 34.56 6.35 14.11
N ASP A 106 35.32 7.40 14.39
CA ASP A 106 36.18 7.47 15.55
C ASP A 106 35.35 7.96 16.73
N LYS A 107 35.24 7.14 17.77
CA LYS A 107 34.56 7.54 18.99
C LYS A 107 35.54 8.39 19.80
N ILE A 108 35.37 9.70 19.76
CA ILE A 108 36.12 10.61 20.63
C ILE A 108 35.56 10.44 22.05
N GLY A 109 36.28 9.72 22.89
CA GLY A 109 36.00 9.67 24.32
C GLY A 109 36.38 10.99 25.00
N ASP A 110 35.74 11.29 26.13
CA ASP A 110 36.03 12.48 26.98
C ASP A 110 37.46 12.49 27.57
N LYS A 111 38.27 11.47 27.26
CA LYS A 111 39.67 11.33 27.68
C LYS A 111 40.55 11.12 26.45
N ILE A 112 41.64 11.87 26.40
CA ILE A 112 42.58 12.08 25.27
C ILE A 112 43.31 10.79 24.80
N GLN A 113 43.01 9.59 25.32
CA GLN A 113 43.86 8.40 25.15
C GLN A 113 43.22 7.12 24.59
N ASP A 114 41.91 7.03 24.39
CA ASP A 114 41.28 5.84 23.79
C ASP A 114 40.52 6.20 22.52
N GLU A 115 41.25 6.33 21.40
CA GLU A 115 40.63 6.38 20.07
C GLU A 115 40.08 4.98 19.73
N GLN A 116 38.80 4.75 19.98
CA GLN A 116 38.11 3.54 19.56
C GLN A 116 37.47 3.77 18.19
N ARG A 117 37.99 3.07 17.18
CA ARG A 117 37.39 3.03 15.84
C ARG A 117 36.27 2.00 15.81
N ILE A 118 35.03 2.44 15.64
CA ILE A 118 33.86 1.56 15.57
C ILE A 118 33.41 1.47 14.11
N THR A 119 33.28 0.25 13.62
CA THR A 119 32.69 -0.04 12.31
C THR A 119 31.29 -0.59 12.51
N VAL A 120 30.30 0.07 11.91
CA VAL A 120 28.90 -0.38 11.89
C VAL A 120 28.56 -0.87 10.49
N HIS A 121 28.16 -2.13 10.39
CA HIS A 121 27.70 -2.75 9.16
C HIS A 121 26.22 -2.44 8.93
N LYS A 122 25.90 -1.61 7.94
CA LYS A 122 24.52 -1.30 7.53
C LYS A 122 24.10 -2.26 6.42
N LEU A 123 23.15 -3.14 6.71
CA LEU A 123 22.57 -4.03 5.71
C LEU A 123 21.51 -3.30 4.87
N PRO A 124 21.39 -3.65 3.57
CA PRO A 124 20.29 -3.16 2.75
C PRO A 124 18.94 -3.68 3.27
N PRO A 125 17.82 -3.02 2.93
CA PRO A 125 16.47 -3.54 3.20
C PRO A 125 16.28 -4.94 2.61
N ASN A 126 15.29 -5.69 3.11
CA ASN A 126 14.99 -7.01 2.59
C ASN A 126 14.05 -6.91 1.38
N LEU A 127 14.54 -7.31 0.19
CA LEU A 127 13.77 -7.25 -1.06
C LEU A 127 12.45 -8.03 -0.98
N ASN A 128 12.48 -9.25 -0.41
CA ASN A 128 11.29 -10.08 -0.27
C ASN A 128 10.24 -9.44 0.64
N ALA A 129 10.67 -8.73 1.69
CA ALA A 129 9.75 -8.00 2.57
C ALA A 129 9.08 -6.83 1.84
N LEU A 130 9.83 -6.08 1.02
CA LEU A 130 9.30 -4.99 0.21
C LEU A 130 8.30 -5.50 -0.86
N GLN A 131 8.64 -6.60 -1.53
CA GLN A 131 7.74 -7.25 -2.50
C GLN A 131 6.46 -7.78 -1.83
N MET A 132 6.59 -8.40 -0.66
CA MET A 132 5.43 -8.85 0.12
C MET A 132 4.53 -7.66 0.51
N TRP A 133 5.13 -6.54 0.91
CA TRP A 133 4.38 -5.31 1.18
C TRP A 133 3.62 -4.83 -0.06
N LEU A 134 4.28 -4.77 -1.22
CA LEU A 134 3.65 -4.36 -2.49
C LEU A 134 2.50 -5.29 -2.87
N ARG A 135 2.66 -6.60 -2.70
CA ARG A 135 1.60 -7.57 -2.96
C ARG A 135 0.32 -7.30 -2.17
N HIS A 136 0.45 -6.87 -0.92
CA HIS A 136 -0.70 -6.56 -0.08
C HIS A 136 -1.31 -5.18 -0.36
N HIS A 137 -0.51 -4.18 -0.75
CA HIS A 137 -0.97 -2.79 -0.77
C HIS A 137 -1.06 -2.17 -2.17
N SER A 138 -0.31 -2.66 -3.16
CA SER A 138 -0.30 -2.17 -4.54
C SER A 138 -1.22 -3.00 -5.44
N GLN A 139 -2.19 -2.36 -6.09
CA GLN A 139 -2.98 -3.01 -7.14
C GLN A 139 -2.13 -3.29 -8.38
N MET A 140 -1.26 -2.35 -8.75
CA MET A 140 -0.38 -2.47 -9.90
C MET A 140 0.53 -3.69 -9.77
N TYR A 141 1.16 -3.87 -8.60
CA TYR A 141 2.02 -5.03 -8.35
C TYR A 141 1.27 -6.35 -8.52
N ARG A 142 0.04 -6.45 -8.00
CA ARG A 142 -0.81 -7.64 -8.19
C ARG A 142 -1.18 -7.86 -9.65
N SER A 143 -1.47 -6.80 -10.40
CA SER A 143 -1.76 -6.90 -11.84
C SER A 143 -0.55 -7.44 -12.61
N ILE A 144 0.66 -6.95 -12.32
CA ILE A 144 1.93 -7.45 -12.86
C ILE A 144 2.12 -8.93 -12.51
N GLU A 145 2.04 -9.30 -11.22
CA GLU A 145 2.20 -10.71 -10.80
C GLU A 145 1.20 -11.65 -11.45
N SER A 146 -0.02 -11.16 -11.75
CA SER A 146 -1.08 -11.96 -12.34
C SER A 146 -1.03 -12.07 -13.87
N GLY A 147 -0.13 -11.34 -14.54
CA GLY A 147 -0.07 -11.29 -16.01
C GLY A 147 -1.17 -10.45 -16.67
N LYS A 148 -2.12 -9.90 -15.91
CA LYS A 148 -3.26 -9.12 -16.46
C LYS A 148 -2.87 -7.92 -17.32
N LEU A 149 -1.75 -7.26 -17.00
CA LEU A 149 -1.26 -6.15 -17.80
C LEU A 149 -0.77 -6.63 -19.18
N GLU A 150 -0.17 -7.80 -19.24
CA GLU A 150 0.26 -8.42 -20.50
C GLU A 150 -0.95 -8.89 -21.31
N ASP A 151 -1.99 -9.41 -20.66
CA ASP A 151 -3.23 -9.82 -21.33
C ASP A 151 -4.00 -8.63 -21.94
N GLU A 152 -4.04 -7.48 -21.23
CA GLU A 152 -4.65 -6.24 -21.73
C GLU A 152 -3.85 -5.64 -22.90
N GLU A 153 -2.51 -5.64 -22.85
CA GLU A 153 -1.67 -5.18 -23.97
C GLU A 153 -1.71 -6.12 -25.17
N ASN A 154 -1.91 -7.43 -24.95
CA ASN A 154 -2.00 -8.44 -25.99
C ASN A 154 -3.45 -8.69 -26.48
N SER A 155 -4.44 -7.89 -26.06
CA SER A 155 -5.84 -8.09 -26.46
C SER A 155 -6.07 -7.98 -27.96
N ASP A 156 -5.20 -7.24 -28.66
CA ASP A 156 -5.25 -7.03 -30.10
C ASP A 156 -4.51 -8.13 -30.89
N ILE A 157 -3.87 -9.08 -30.20
CA ILE A 157 -3.19 -10.22 -30.81
C ILE A 157 -4.15 -11.42 -30.73
N PRO A 158 -4.69 -11.92 -31.85
CA PRO A 158 -5.57 -13.08 -31.83
C PRO A 158 -4.80 -14.30 -31.29
N THR A 159 -5.09 -14.70 -30.06
CA THR A 159 -4.45 -15.85 -29.38
C THR A 159 -5.14 -17.19 -29.70
N ASP A 160 -6.33 -17.14 -30.30
CA ASP A 160 -7.07 -18.31 -30.73
C ASP A 160 -6.93 -18.55 -32.23
N VAL A 161 -6.17 -19.60 -32.57
CA VAL A 161 -5.95 -20.06 -33.96
C VAL A 161 -7.27 -20.48 -34.65
N ASN A 162 -8.30 -20.87 -33.88
CA ASN A 162 -9.60 -21.30 -34.41
C ASN A 162 -10.65 -20.16 -34.49
N HIS A 163 -10.37 -18.99 -33.90
CA HIS A 163 -11.18 -17.76 -34.05
C HIS A 163 -10.51 -16.73 -34.97
N GLY A 164 -9.56 -17.15 -35.80
CA GLY A 164 -8.98 -16.31 -36.84
C GLY A 164 -10.02 -15.83 -37.85
N ILE A 165 -9.77 -14.67 -38.47
CA ILE A 165 -10.58 -14.17 -39.58
C ILE A 165 -10.47 -15.17 -40.74
N ASP A 166 -11.60 -15.74 -41.17
CA ASP A 166 -11.69 -16.56 -42.37
C ASP A 166 -11.37 -15.69 -43.59
N ILE A 167 -10.14 -15.78 -44.08
CA ILE A 167 -9.61 -14.98 -45.19
C ILE A 167 -10.47 -15.17 -46.44
N GLY A 168 -11.05 -16.36 -46.64
CA GLY A 168 -11.93 -16.65 -47.78
C GLY A 168 -13.19 -15.80 -47.72
N LYS A 169 -13.86 -15.76 -46.56
CA LYS A 169 -15.05 -14.91 -46.35
C LYS A 169 -14.73 -13.42 -46.40
N TRP A 170 -13.54 -13.01 -45.95
CA TRP A 170 -13.12 -11.61 -46.00
C TRP A 170 -12.89 -11.15 -47.45
N ILE A 171 -12.17 -11.95 -48.26
CA ILE A 171 -11.96 -11.65 -49.69
C ILE A 171 -13.30 -11.62 -50.42
N GLU A 172 -14.20 -12.58 -50.14
CA GLU A 172 -15.52 -12.62 -50.78
C GLU A 172 -16.30 -11.34 -50.48
N LYS A 173 -16.28 -10.84 -49.24
CA LYS A 173 -16.90 -9.56 -48.86
C LYS A 173 -16.27 -8.34 -49.57
N GLU A 174 -14.95 -8.25 -49.65
CA GLU A 174 -14.26 -7.09 -50.26
C GLU A 174 -14.37 -7.07 -51.80
N VAL A 175 -14.55 -8.24 -52.43
CA VAL A 175 -14.63 -8.37 -53.90
C VAL A 175 -16.09 -8.41 -54.39
N SER A 176 -17.07 -8.64 -53.52
CA SER A 176 -18.50 -8.66 -53.89
C SER A 176 -19.20 -7.30 -53.82
N ASP A 177 -18.53 -6.27 -53.32
CA ASP A 177 -19.00 -4.87 -53.38
C ASP A 177 -18.58 -4.12 -54.68
N ASP A 178 -18.09 -4.85 -55.70
CA ASP A 178 -17.88 -4.38 -57.09
C ASP A 178 -18.93 -4.93 -58.08
#